data_AF-A0A8E0M723-F1
#
_entry.id   AF-A0A8E0M723-F1
#
_cell.length_a   1.000
_cell.length_b   1.000
_cell.length_c   1.000
_cell.angle_alpha   90.00
_cell.angle_beta   90.00
_cell.angle_gamma   90.00
#
_symmetry.space_group_name_H-M   'P 1'
#
loop_
_entity.id
_entity.type
_entity.pdbx_description
1 polymer ?
#
loop_
_entity_poly.entity_id
_entity_poly.type
_entity_poly.pdbx_seq_one_letter_code
_entity_poly.pdbx_strand_id
1 'polypeptide(L)'
;NKTTPIGEGMAFVLAAKPGAPTNVASGSLGVWGNEQFPAGSKSKDVAKASNPNSFAMFIDTHHNGGDLAGGYDQYAQYGLYYFGTGYPGQPAMYRISNPYWKTWLYFKYDEPFEEFLTGLGTQKNLFESPANGKWHRLKLDWKKDNLGGGTLKAEITINRPSKPDVSSEIITWTKSDIQKYFAQNPGDPTPRKLYLGFTGTTSNQFELHVVAIGALPEVATVNGTVALMRGAETVEATTHLKVD
;
A
#
# COMPACT_ATOMS: atom_id res chain seq x y z
N ASN A 1 13.98 -4.87 -28.79
CA ASN A 1 13.90 -4.11 -27.51
C ASN A 1 13.36 -5.03 -26.44
N LYS A 2 14.23 -5.55 -25.56
CA LYS A 2 13.76 -6.24 -24.36
C LYS A 2 13.10 -5.20 -23.46
N THR A 3 11.80 -5.32 -23.24
CA THR A 3 11.11 -4.64 -22.16
C THR A 3 11.77 -5.10 -20.86
N THR A 4 12.44 -4.19 -20.16
CA THR A 4 12.89 -4.44 -18.78
C THR A 4 11.65 -4.73 -17.94
N PRO A 5 11.62 -5.80 -17.15
CA PRO A 5 10.52 -6.06 -16.22
C PRO A 5 10.33 -4.87 -15.28
N ILE A 6 9.08 -4.45 -15.12
CA ILE A 6 8.67 -3.26 -14.35
C ILE A 6 8.10 -3.73 -13.03
N GLY A 7 8.54 -3.15 -11.91
CA GLY A 7 7.98 -3.47 -10.60
C GLY A 7 8.64 -2.71 -9.44
N GLU A 8 8.15 -2.87 -8.21
CA GLU A 8 6.95 -3.65 -7.83
C GLU A 8 5.75 -2.74 -7.60
N GLY A 9 6.00 -1.45 -7.35
CA GLY A 9 4.97 -0.46 -7.04
C GLY A 9 5.25 0.24 -5.73
N MET A 10 4.32 1.12 -5.33
CA MET A 10 4.47 1.96 -4.16
C MET A 10 3.15 2.19 -3.42
N ALA A 11 3.26 2.53 -2.15
CA ALA A 11 2.13 2.82 -1.29
C ALA A 11 2.28 4.15 -0.55
N PHE A 12 1.16 4.86 -0.45
CA PHE A 12 0.89 5.87 0.55
C PHE A 12 0.34 5.19 1.81
N VAL A 13 0.81 5.59 2.99
CA VAL A 13 0.47 4.94 4.26
C VAL A 13 0.06 5.96 5.31
N LEU A 14 -1.03 5.67 6.01
CA LEU A 14 -1.39 6.28 7.29
C LEU A 14 -1.19 5.25 8.39
N ALA A 15 -0.41 5.56 9.43
CA ALA A 15 -0.11 4.62 10.50
C ALA A 15 -0.17 5.25 11.89
N ALA A 16 -0.45 4.43 12.90
CA ALA A 16 -0.45 4.84 14.31
C ALA A 16 0.92 5.31 14.82
N LYS A 17 2.00 4.77 14.24
CA LYS A 17 3.40 5.13 14.43
C LYS A 17 4.18 4.82 13.16
N PRO A 18 5.35 5.47 12.91
CA PRO A 18 6.25 5.03 11.87
C PRO A 18 6.63 3.56 12.09
N GLY A 19 6.62 2.78 11.02
CA GLY A 19 6.85 1.35 11.06
C GLY A 19 7.05 0.80 9.65
N ALA A 20 7.44 -0.46 9.59
CA ALA A 20 7.60 -1.23 8.37
C ALA A 20 7.23 -2.69 8.65
N PRO A 21 6.91 -3.48 7.61
CA PRO A 21 6.79 -4.93 7.74
C PRO A 21 8.08 -5.53 8.34
N THR A 22 7.92 -6.55 9.17
CA THR A 22 9.05 -7.24 9.83
C THR A 22 9.81 -8.18 8.88
N ASN A 23 9.20 -8.50 7.74
CA ASN A 23 9.82 -9.24 6.65
C ASN A 23 9.24 -8.72 5.33
N VAL A 24 10.10 -8.20 4.46
CA VAL A 24 9.70 -7.46 3.25
C VAL A 24 9.97 -8.34 2.04
N ALA A 25 8.90 -8.85 1.42
CA ALA A 25 8.96 -9.45 0.09
C ALA A 25 8.94 -8.35 -0.99
N SER A 26 9.46 -8.62 -2.18
CA SER A 26 9.44 -7.65 -3.28
C SER A 26 8.04 -7.19 -3.63
N GLY A 27 7.07 -8.09 -3.78
CA GLY A 27 5.67 -7.73 -4.06
C GLY A 27 4.91 -7.10 -2.88
N SER A 28 5.55 -6.92 -1.71
CA SER A 28 4.84 -6.41 -0.52
C SER A 28 4.53 -4.92 -0.58
N LEU A 29 5.14 -4.19 -1.53
CA LEU A 29 5.12 -2.73 -1.64
C LEU A 29 5.59 -2.03 -0.36
N GLY A 30 6.29 -2.77 0.52
CA GLY A 30 6.68 -2.34 1.86
C GLY A 30 5.51 -2.11 2.82
N VAL A 31 4.33 -2.66 2.54
CA VAL A 31 3.15 -2.61 3.44
C VAL A 31 2.63 -3.99 3.80
N TRP A 32 2.62 -4.95 2.88
CA TRP A 32 2.07 -6.28 3.10
C TRP A 32 3.02 -7.20 3.87
N GLY A 33 2.47 -8.20 4.54
CA GLY A 33 3.27 -9.27 5.15
C GLY A 33 3.82 -10.21 4.07
N ASN A 34 4.81 -11.04 4.41
CA ASN A 34 5.54 -11.87 3.44
C ASN A 34 4.63 -12.69 2.50
N GLU A 35 5.11 -12.95 1.28
CA GLU A 35 4.40 -13.74 0.28
C GLU A 35 4.33 -15.23 0.67
N GLN A 36 5.30 -15.71 1.46
CA GLN A 36 5.45 -17.11 1.83
C GLN A 36 5.59 -17.30 3.34
N PHE A 37 4.86 -18.28 3.86
CA PHE A 37 4.89 -18.65 5.27
C PHE A 37 5.05 -20.17 5.46
N PRO A 38 5.51 -20.63 6.63
CA PRO A 38 5.59 -22.06 6.93
C PRO A 38 4.24 -22.78 6.84
N ALA A 39 4.31 -24.10 6.69
CA ALA A 39 3.15 -24.97 6.70
C ALA A 39 2.26 -24.77 7.94
N GLY A 40 0.96 -24.61 7.71
CA GLY A 40 -0.06 -24.40 8.76
C GLY A 40 -0.27 -22.95 9.17
N SER A 41 0.42 -21.99 8.55
CA SER A 41 0.24 -20.56 8.84
C SER A 41 -1.15 -20.06 8.46
N LYS A 42 -1.61 -19.01 9.13
CA LYS A 42 -2.94 -18.41 8.97
C LYS A 42 -2.82 -16.94 8.59
N SER A 43 -3.91 -16.35 8.07
CA SER A 43 -3.96 -14.92 7.70
C SER A 43 -3.54 -13.96 8.81
N LYS A 44 -3.75 -14.33 10.08
CA LYS A 44 -3.29 -13.55 11.24
C LYS A 44 -1.76 -13.47 11.36
N ASP A 45 -1.05 -14.48 10.89
CA ASP A 45 0.41 -14.55 10.94
C ASP A 45 1.01 -13.62 9.87
N VAL A 46 0.37 -13.53 8.70
CA VAL A 46 0.68 -12.52 7.67
C VAL A 46 0.45 -11.12 8.19
N ALA A 47 -0.73 -10.87 8.75
CA ALA A 47 -1.12 -9.56 9.29
C ALA A 47 -0.23 -9.10 10.44
N LYS A 48 0.38 -10.04 11.18
CA LYS A 48 1.37 -9.72 12.22
C LYS A 48 2.72 -9.28 11.63
N ALA A 49 3.06 -9.79 10.44
CA ALA A 49 4.32 -9.48 9.77
C ALA A 49 4.26 -8.21 8.91
N SER A 50 3.07 -7.76 8.54
CA SER A 50 2.81 -6.58 7.71
C SER A 50 2.96 -5.26 8.49
N ASN A 51 2.74 -4.12 7.81
CA ASN A 51 2.78 -2.81 8.47
C ASN A 51 1.61 -2.65 9.47
N PRO A 52 1.88 -2.60 10.79
CA PRO A 52 0.85 -2.70 11.81
C PRO A 52 0.04 -1.40 11.91
N ASN A 53 -1.21 -1.54 12.34
CA ASN A 53 -2.08 -0.42 12.72
C ASN A 53 -2.12 0.71 11.68
N SER A 54 -2.34 0.31 10.42
CA SER A 54 -2.18 1.19 9.28
C SER A 54 -3.26 0.98 8.22
N PHE A 55 -3.41 2.02 7.41
CA PHE A 55 -4.16 2.02 6.16
C PHE A 55 -3.18 2.36 5.03
N ALA A 56 -3.30 1.63 3.91
CA ALA A 56 -2.47 1.81 2.73
C ALA A 56 -3.34 2.10 1.51
N MET A 57 -2.89 3.03 0.68
CA MET A 57 -3.31 3.20 -0.70
C MET A 57 -2.11 2.89 -1.57
N PHE A 58 -2.26 2.02 -2.57
CA PHE A 58 -1.11 1.48 -3.26
C PHE A 58 -1.38 1.36 -4.75
N ILE A 59 -0.30 1.52 -5.52
CA ILE A 59 -0.26 1.25 -6.95
C ILE A 59 0.69 0.08 -7.10
N ASP A 60 0.14 -1.02 -7.60
CA ASP A 60 0.89 -2.21 -7.94
C ASP A 60 1.21 -2.19 -9.44
N THR A 61 2.50 -2.23 -9.74
CA THR A 61 3.02 -2.18 -11.12
C THR A 61 3.54 -3.53 -11.57
N HIS A 62 3.47 -4.56 -10.73
CA HIS A 62 3.91 -5.89 -11.05
C HIS A 62 2.97 -6.96 -10.49
N HIS A 63 2.21 -7.59 -11.40
CA HIS A 63 1.39 -8.74 -11.04
C HIS A 63 2.22 -9.90 -10.45
N ASN A 64 2.12 -10.11 -9.14
CA ASN A 64 2.70 -11.22 -8.40
C ASN A 64 1.67 -12.37 -8.30
N GLY A 65 1.42 -13.05 -9.43
CA GLY A 65 0.43 -14.13 -9.52
C GLY A 65 0.47 -14.86 -10.87
N GLY A 66 0.05 -16.14 -10.89
CA GLY A 66 0.02 -16.97 -12.09
C GLY A 66 0.03 -18.47 -11.78
N ASP A 67 -0.66 -19.26 -12.61
CA ASP A 67 -1.10 -20.64 -12.37
C ASP A 67 -0.10 -21.53 -11.61
N LEU A 68 -0.59 -22.05 -10.47
CA LEU A 68 -0.03 -23.06 -9.56
C LEU A 68 0.86 -22.61 -8.40
N ALA A 69 1.49 -21.42 -8.41
CA ALA A 69 2.50 -21.08 -7.39
C ALA A 69 2.10 -20.03 -6.35
N GLY A 70 1.02 -19.29 -6.56
CA GLY A 70 0.52 -18.26 -5.63
C GLY A 70 1.42 -17.08 -5.30
N GLY A 71 0.77 -16.00 -4.87
CA GLY A 71 1.32 -14.67 -4.62
C GLY A 71 0.20 -13.68 -4.32
N TYR A 72 0.52 -12.41 -4.08
CA TYR A 72 -0.47 -11.41 -3.64
C TYR A 72 -1.71 -11.32 -4.55
N ASP A 73 -1.58 -11.65 -5.84
CA ASP A 73 -2.63 -11.43 -6.84
C ASP A 73 -3.39 -12.68 -7.31
N GLN A 74 -3.27 -13.84 -6.64
CA GLN A 74 -3.73 -15.14 -7.19
C GLN A 74 -5.22 -15.23 -7.59
N TYR A 75 -6.13 -14.52 -6.93
CA TYR A 75 -7.57 -14.51 -7.27
C TYR A 75 -8.08 -13.14 -7.70
N ALA A 76 -7.16 -12.20 -7.83
CA ALA A 76 -7.45 -10.92 -8.43
C ALA A 76 -7.89 -11.24 -9.88
N GLN A 77 -9.18 -11.09 -10.24
CA GLN A 77 -9.68 -11.22 -11.64
C GLN A 77 -9.14 -10.10 -12.55
N TYR A 78 -7.93 -9.67 -12.27
CA TYR A 78 -7.56 -8.28 -12.30
C TYR A 78 -6.25 -8.18 -13.07
N GLY A 79 -6.14 -7.08 -13.80
CA GLY A 79 -5.13 -6.91 -14.85
C GLY A 79 -3.70 -6.87 -14.29
N LEU A 80 -2.75 -6.72 -15.20
CA LEU A 80 -1.32 -6.70 -14.87
C LEU A 80 -0.89 -5.61 -13.87
N TYR A 81 -1.73 -4.58 -13.70
CA TYR A 81 -1.46 -3.40 -12.87
C TYR A 81 -2.76 -2.96 -12.21
N TYR A 82 -2.67 -2.49 -10.97
CA TYR A 82 -3.86 -2.00 -10.28
C TYR A 82 -3.54 -0.95 -9.24
N PHE A 83 -4.57 -0.20 -8.88
CA PHE A 83 -4.57 0.67 -7.72
C PHE A 83 -5.51 0.06 -6.67
N GLY A 84 -5.14 0.11 -5.40
CA GLY A 84 -5.98 -0.42 -4.33
C GLY A 84 -5.84 0.32 -3.01
N THR A 85 -6.70 -0.08 -2.08
CA THR A 85 -6.69 0.37 -0.69
C THR A 85 -6.84 -0.82 0.25
N GLY A 86 -6.30 -0.73 1.46
CA GLY A 86 -6.42 -1.81 2.44
C GLY A 86 -5.79 -1.50 3.79
N TYR A 87 -5.82 -2.48 4.69
CA TYR A 87 -5.34 -2.34 6.06
C TYR A 87 -4.35 -3.47 6.35
N PRO A 88 -3.05 -3.26 6.11
CA PRO A 88 -2.09 -4.35 6.14
C PRO A 88 -2.08 -5.15 7.45
N GLY A 89 -2.30 -4.51 8.61
CA GLY A 89 -2.36 -5.22 9.89
C GLY A 89 -3.64 -6.04 10.14
N GLN A 90 -4.56 -6.16 9.18
CA GLN A 90 -5.83 -6.86 9.36
C GLN A 90 -5.81 -8.25 8.70
N PRO A 91 -6.10 -9.34 9.44
CA PRO A 91 -6.15 -10.69 8.88
C PRO A 91 -7.11 -10.84 7.69
N ALA A 92 -8.20 -10.06 7.67
CA ALA A 92 -9.19 -10.08 6.59
C ALA A 92 -8.67 -9.53 5.25
N MET A 93 -7.46 -8.94 5.21
CA MET A 93 -6.77 -8.61 3.95
C MET A 93 -6.14 -9.83 3.29
N TYR A 94 -6.03 -10.97 3.99
CA TYR A 94 -5.20 -12.08 3.53
C TYR A 94 -5.94 -13.39 3.44
N ARG A 95 -5.63 -14.14 2.39
CA ARG A 95 -5.83 -15.58 2.32
C ARG A 95 -4.48 -16.26 2.29
N ILE A 96 -4.40 -17.43 2.92
CA ILE A 96 -3.26 -18.34 2.76
C ILE A 96 -3.79 -19.66 2.20
N SER A 97 -3.12 -20.18 1.16
CA SER A 97 -3.49 -21.47 0.59
C SER A 97 -2.26 -22.27 0.12
N ASN A 98 -2.49 -23.56 -0.12
CA ASN A 98 -1.54 -24.50 -0.70
C ASN A 98 -1.38 -24.26 -2.22
N PRO A 99 -0.19 -24.47 -2.83
CA PRO A 99 1.07 -24.92 -2.23
C PRO A 99 1.84 -23.83 -1.48
N TYR A 100 2.62 -24.23 -0.47
CA TYR A 100 3.57 -23.40 0.29
C TYR A 100 2.98 -22.26 1.14
N TRP A 101 1.68 -22.32 1.49
CA TRP A 101 1.04 -21.33 2.35
C TRP A 101 1.30 -19.90 1.87
N LYS A 102 1.03 -19.71 0.59
CA LYS A 102 1.21 -18.46 -0.13
C LYS A 102 0.15 -17.46 0.27
N THR A 103 0.60 -16.24 0.53
CA THR A 103 -0.24 -15.09 0.91
C THR A 103 -0.88 -14.49 -0.34
N TRP A 104 -2.20 -14.30 -0.29
CA TRP A 104 -2.95 -13.56 -1.30
C TRP A 104 -3.65 -12.38 -0.64
N LEU A 105 -3.77 -11.27 -1.36
CA LEU A 105 -4.63 -10.18 -0.95
C LEU A 105 -6.08 -10.53 -1.26
N TYR A 106 -6.97 -10.17 -0.33
CA TYR A 106 -8.38 -10.50 -0.40
C TYR A 106 -9.22 -9.24 -0.21
N PHE A 107 -9.91 -8.82 -1.26
CA PHE A 107 -10.60 -7.55 -1.37
C PHE A 107 -12.13 -7.70 -1.25
N LYS A 108 -12.83 -6.57 -1.03
CA LYS A 108 -14.25 -6.54 -0.68
C LYS A 108 -15.20 -7.21 -1.68
N TYR A 109 -14.82 -7.27 -2.96
CA TYR A 109 -15.65 -7.81 -4.05
C TYR A 109 -15.24 -9.21 -4.50
N ASP A 110 -14.23 -9.80 -3.87
CA ASP A 110 -13.83 -11.17 -4.14
C ASP A 110 -14.90 -12.12 -3.62
N GLU A 111 -15.07 -13.26 -4.30
CA GLU A 111 -16.05 -14.27 -3.89
C GLU A 111 -15.77 -14.75 -2.45
N PRO A 112 -16.81 -14.91 -1.60
CA PRO A 112 -16.66 -15.41 -0.23
C PRO A 112 -15.91 -16.75 -0.19
N PHE A 113 -14.98 -16.91 0.76
CA PHE A 113 -14.23 -18.14 0.93
C PHE A 113 -14.11 -18.52 2.41
N GLU A 114 -14.53 -19.74 2.76
CA GLU A 114 -14.49 -20.30 4.12
C GLU A 114 -15.09 -19.36 5.20
N GLU A 115 -14.40 -19.13 6.32
CA GLU A 115 -14.87 -18.32 7.47
C GLU A 115 -14.99 -16.81 7.17
N PHE A 116 -14.63 -16.36 5.96
CA PHE A 116 -14.62 -14.94 5.59
C PHE A 116 -15.72 -14.61 4.58
N LEU A 117 -16.66 -13.75 5.02
CA LEU A 117 -17.83 -13.36 4.23
C LEU A 117 -17.46 -12.41 3.07
N THR A 118 -16.44 -11.55 3.23
CA THR A 118 -15.87 -10.68 2.19
C THR A 118 -14.47 -10.18 2.61
N GLY A 119 -13.58 -9.92 1.65
CA GLY A 119 -12.27 -9.33 1.90
C GLY A 119 -12.35 -7.87 2.37
N LEU A 120 -11.21 -7.30 2.72
CA LEU A 120 -11.10 -5.92 3.21
C LEU A 120 -10.39 -5.06 2.14
N GLY A 121 -10.76 -3.78 2.03
CA GLY A 121 -10.15 -2.87 1.06
C GLY A 121 -10.78 -2.91 -0.32
N THR A 122 -10.17 -2.18 -1.26
CA THR A 122 -10.65 -2.03 -2.65
C THR A 122 -9.52 -2.22 -3.63
N GLN A 123 -9.88 -2.60 -4.85
CA GLN A 123 -8.96 -2.72 -5.98
C GLN A 123 -9.65 -2.20 -7.24
N LYS A 124 -8.85 -1.58 -8.11
CA LYS A 124 -9.24 -1.14 -9.44
C LYS A 124 -8.12 -1.38 -10.43
N ASN A 125 -8.43 -2.14 -11.47
CA ASN A 125 -7.51 -2.39 -12.58
C ASN A 125 -7.08 -1.09 -13.27
N LEU A 126 -5.82 -1.06 -13.66
CA LEU A 126 -5.27 -0.07 -14.57
C LEU A 126 -5.07 -0.73 -15.94
N PHE A 127 -5.42 -0.02 -17.00
CA PHE A 127 -5.31 -0.57 -18.37
C PHE A 127 -3.87 -0.59 -18.88
N GLU A 128 -2.99 0.25 -18.33
CA GLU A 128 -1.59 0.37 -18.71
C GLU A 128 -0.74 0.56 -17.45
N SER A 129 0.56 0.24 -17.54
CA SER A 129 1.48 0.44 -16.42
C SER A 129 1.61 1.95 -16.10
N PRO A 130 1.52 2.33 -14.82
CA PRO A 130 1.86 3.69 -14.38
C PRO A 130 3.38 3.93 -14.38
N ALA A 131 4.21 2.92 -14.60
CA ALA A 131 5.66 3.04 -14.73
C ALA A 131 6.11 3.64 -16.09
N ASN A 132 5.56 4.80 -16.44
CA ASN A 132 5.66 5.37 -17.79
C ASN A 132 6.50 6.66 -17.86
N GLY A 133 7.26 6.95 -16.79
CA GLY A 133 8.13 8.12 -16.69
C GLY A 133 7.40 9.45 -16.54
N LYS A 134 6.08 9.44 -16.29
CA LYS A 134 5.28 10.65 -16.07
C LYS A 134 4.92 10.82 -14.60
N TRP A 135 4.81 12.07 -14.17
CA TRP A 135 4.21 12.37 -12.87
C TRP A 135 2.75 11.94 -12.83
N HIS A 136 2.36 11.33 -11.73
CA HIS A 136 0.97 11.02 -11.38
C HIS A 136 0.54 11.86 -10.19
N ARG A 137 -0.77 11.98 -9.97
CA ARG A 137 -1.29 12.80 -8.89
C ARG A 137 -2.12 11.97 -7.94
N LEU A 138 -1.76 11.98 -6.66
CA LEU A 138 -2.60 11.59 -5.55
C LEU A 138 -3.08 12.85 -4.83
N LYS A 139 -4.39 13.01 -4.69
CA LYS A 139 -5.02 14.07 -3.88
C LYS A 139 -5.81 13.43 -2.75
N LEU A 140 -5.57 13.91 -1.53
CA LEU A 140 -6.22 13.43 -0.32
C LEU A 140 -6.95 14.59 0.35
N ASP A 141 -8.20 14.37 0.73
CA ASP A 141 -9.04 15.31 1.49
C ASP A 141 -9.68 14.57 2.66
N TRP A 142 -9.34 14.97 3.89
CA TRP A 142 -9.89 14.39 5.12
C TRP A 142 -10.89 15.35 5.76
N LYS A 143 -12.10 14.84 6.03
CA LYS A 143 -13.16 15.57 6.74
C LYS A 143 -13.58 14.81 7.99
N LYS A 144 -13.27 15.36 9.16
CA LYS A 144 -13.73 14.80 10.45
C LYS A 144 -15.25 14.91 10.59
N ASP A 145 -15.88 13.95 11.26
CA ASP A 145 -17.33 13.90 11.49
C ASP A 145 -17.77 14.42 12.88
N ASN A 146 -16.82 14.94 13.68
CA ASN A 146 -16.99 15.34 15.10
C ASN A 146 -17.40 14.22 16.08
N LEU A 147 -17.57 12.97 15.62
CA LEU A 147 -17.88 11.80 16.45
C LEU A 147 -16.64 10.94 16.74
N GLY A 148 -15.46 11.40 16.31
CA GLY A 148 -14.20 10.68 16.45
C GLY A 148 -13.82 9.86 15.22
N GLY A 149 -14.55 10.03 14.12
CA GLY A 149 -14.26 9.46 12.81
C GLY A 149 -14.14 10.55 11.73
N GLY A 150 -14.48 10.16 10.51
CA GLY A 150 -14.50 11.05 9.36
C GLY A 150 -14.42 10.32 8.03
N THR A 151 -14.30 11.10 6.96
CA THR A 151 -14.24 10.62 5.59
C THR A 151 -12.96 11.10 4.91
N LEU A 152 -12.18 10.15 4.38
CA LEU A 152 -11.08 10.39 3.47
C LEU A 152 -11.59 10.25 2.03
N LYS A 153 -11.51 11.33 1.27
CA LYS A 153 -11.66 11.30 -0.18
C LYS A 153 -10.28 11.25 -0.81
N ALA A 154 -10.03 10.20 -1.58
CA ALA A 154 -8.80 9.98 -2.29
C ALA A 154 -9.07 10.05 -3.79
N GLU A 155 -8.30 10.85 -4.53
CA GLU A 155 -8.36 10.92 -5.99
C GLU A 155 -6.99 10.62 -6.57
N ILE A 156 -6.92 9.62 -7.44
CA ILE A 156 -5.72 9.28 -8.18
C ILE A 156 -5.92 9.61 -9.64
N THR A 157 -4.94 10.28 -10.22
CA THR A 157 -4.81 10.55 -11.64
C THR A 157 -3.53 9.92 -12.15
N ILE A 158 -3.67 8.83 -12.92
CA ILE A 158 -2.57 8.19 -13.64
C ILE A 158 -2.52 8.81 -15.03
N ASN A 159 -1.48 9.60 -15.27
CA ASN A 159 -1.28 10.28 -16.55
C ASN A 159 -0.77 9.30 -17.61
N ARG A 160 -1.46 9.24 -18.75
CA ARG A 160 -1.11 8.39 -19.90
C ARG A 160 -1.07 9.21 -21.19
N PRO A 161 -0.40 8.72 -22.26
CA PRO A 161 -0.30 9.44 -23.53
C PRO A 161 -1.66 9.77 -24.16
N SER A 162 -2.63 8.87 -24.08
CA SER A 162 -3.97 9.05 -24.67
C SER A 162 -4.89 9.85 -23.76
N LYS A 163 -5.27 9.25 -22.62
CA LYS A 163 -6.18 9.84 -21.64
C LYS A 163 -5.80 9.40 -20.21
N PRO A 164 -5.78 10.31 -19.23
CA PRO A 164 -5.55 9.95 -17.84
C PRO A 164 -6.59 8.95 -17.31
N ASP A 165 -6.15 7.97 -16.54
CA ASP A 165 -7.04 7.20 -15.66
C ASP A 165 -7.30 8.04 -14.41
N VAL A 166 -8.56 8.27 -14.10
CA VAL A 166 -8.96 8.92 -12.85
C VAL A 166 -9.75 7.91 -12.01
N SER A 167 -9.34 7.75 -10.76
CA SER A 167 -10.11 7.00 -9.76
C SER A 167 -10.37 7.87 -8.54
N SER A 168 -11.51 7.66 -7.91
CA SER A 168 -11.85 8.28 -6.64
C SER A 168 -12.34 7.22 -5.66
N GLU A 169 -11.73 7.18 -4.48
CA GLU A 169 -12.13 6.34 -3.37
C GLU A 169 -12.69 7.23 -2.26
N ILE A 170 -13.75 6.76 -1.62
CA ILE A 170 -14.33 7.39 -0.43
C ILE A 170 -14.28 6.37 0.69
N ILE A 171 -13.44 6.65 1.69
CA ILE A 171 -13.26 5.80 2.86
C ILE A 171 -13.84 6.54 4.06
N THR A 172 -14.85 5.95 4.68
CA THR A 172 -15.43 6.47 5.92
C THR A 172 -15.00 5.61 7.08
N TRP A 173 -14.41 6.24 8.10
CA TRP A 173 -14.11 5.61 9.37
C TRP A 173 -15.02 6.15 10.45
N THR A 174 -15.72 5.26 11.13
CA THR A 174 -16.32 5.56 12.43
C THR A 174 -15.23 5.64 13.50
N LYS A 175 -15.57 6.14 14.69
CA LYS A 175 -14.66 6.07 15.86
C LYS A 175 -14.20 4.63 16.15
N SER A 176 -15.08 3.64 15.99
CA SER A 176 -14.74 2.23 16.15
C SER A 176 -13.79 1.72 15.08
N ASP A 177 -13.91 2.20 13.84
CA ASP A 177 -12.95 1.86 12.79
C ASP A 177 -11.58 2.47 13.09
N ILE A 178 -11.52 3.73 13.53
CA ILE A 178 -10.26 4.36 13.93
C ILE A 178 -9.60 3.56 15.06
N GLN A 179 -10.38 3.14 16.06
CA GLN A 179 -9.90 2.27 17.13
C GLN A 179 -9.39 0.93 16.59
N LYS A 180 -10.17 0.26 15.74
CA LYS A 180 -9.86 -1.07 15.22
C LYS A 180 -8.59 -1.07 14.36
N TYR A 181 -8.43 -0.08 13.50
CA TYR A 181 -7.38 -0.07 12.48
C TYR A 181 -6.11 0.64 12.92
N PHE A 182 -6.17 1.57 13.87
CA PHE A 182 -5.01 2.40 14.24
C PHE A 182 -4.63 2.35 15.72
N ALA A 183 -5.38 1.70 16.62
CA ALA A 183 -4.93 1.55 18.01
C ALA A 183 -3.78 0.55 18.10
N GLN A 184 -2.72 0.86 18.87
CA GLN A 184 -1.54 -0.02 18.94
C GLN A 184 -1.80 -1.26 19.81
N ASN A 185 -2.52 -1.08 20.92
CA ASN A 185 -2.86 -2.15 21.85
C ASN A 185 -4.36 -2.18 22.18
N PRO A 186 -4.90 -3.35 22.56
CA PRO A 186 -6.24 -3.44 23.13
C PRO A 186 -6.37 -2.51 24.35
N GLY A 187 -7.41 -1.68 24.38
CA GLY A 187 -7.68 -0.74 25.47
C GLY A 187 -7.03 0.64 25.34
N ASP A 188 -6.16 0.85 24.35
CA ASP A 188 -5.63 2.19 24.04
C ASP A 188 -6.79 3.17 23.73
N PRO A 189 -6.66 4.46 24.09
CA PRO A 189 -7.62 5.46 23.65
C PRO A 189 -7.61 5.58 22.12
N THR A 190 -8.76 5.97 21.55
CA THR A 190 -8.89 6.14 20.10
C THR A 190 -7.84 7.13 19.57
N PRO A 191 -7.01 6.71 18.59
CA PRO A 191 -6.00 7.57 18.00
C PRO A 191 -6.57 8.89 17.49
N ARG A 192 -5.86 9.98 17.79
CA ARG A 192 -6.22 11.34 17.33
C ARG A 192 -5.24 11.93 16.31
N LYS A 193 -4.11 11.25 16.10
CA LYS A 193 -3.05 11.63 15.18
C LYS A 193 -2.53 10.37 14.49
N LEU A 194 -2.15 10.51 13.24
CA LEU A 194 -1.53 9.46 12.44
C LEU A 194 -0.26 10.01 11.81
N TYR A 195 0.65 9.12 11.47
CA TYR A 195 1.83 9.39 10.69
C TYR A 195 1.53 9.09 9.23
N LEU A 196 2.02 9.96 8.36
CA LEU A 196 1.92 9.83 6.92
C LEU A 196 3.27 9.40 6.38
N GLY A 197 3.28 8.40 5.50
CA GLY A 197 4.50 7.93 4.85
C GLY A 197 4.26 7.43 3.44
N PHE A 198 5.36 7.19 2.74
CA PHE A 198 5.40 6.50 1.47
C PHE A 198 6.39 5.36 1.58
N THR A 199 6.10 4.26 0.91
CA THR A 199 6.96 3.08 0.87
C THR A 199 6.84 2.41 -0.50
N GLY A 200 7.82 1.62 -0.85
CA GLY A 200 7.87 0.86 -2.08
C GLY A 200 8.98 -0.17 -2.00
N THR A 201 8.96 -1.12 -2.92
CA THR A 201 9.91 -2.22 -2.99
C THR A 201 10.28 -2.46 -4.45
N THR A 202 11.50 -2.92 -4.67
CA THR A 202 11.98 -3.31 -6.00
C THR A 202 12.61 -4.70 -5.91
N SER A 203 12.70 -5.37 -7.05
CA SER A 203 13.38 -6.66 -7.21
C SER A 203 14.34 -6.60 -8.41
N ASN A 204 14.51 -7.74 -9.10
CA ASN A 204 15.05 -7.74 -10.46
C ASN A 204 14.09 -7.07 -11.46
N GLN A 205 12.86 -6.76 -11.05
CA GLN A 205 11.95 -5.83 -11.67
C GLN A 205 11.99 -4.52 -10.89
N PHE A 206 12.23 -3.41 -11.57
CA PHE A 206 12.44 -2.13 -10.89
C PHE A 206 11.87 -0.96 -11.66
N GLU A 207 11.49 0.06 -10.92
CA GLU A 207 11.10 1.37 -11.40
C GLU A 207 11.53 2.44 -10.38
N LEU A 208 11.52 3.71 -10.79
CA LEU A 208 11.81 4.81 -9.87
C LEU A 208 10.57 5.14 -9.03
N HIS A 209 10.69 5.02 -7.71
CA HIS A 209 9.67 5.48 -6.76
C HIS A 209 10.01 6.89 -6.29
N VAL A 210 9.43 7.89 -6.95
CA VAL A 210 9.70 9.31 -6.64
C VAL A 210 8.42 10.00 -6.20
N VAL A 211 8.49 10.69 -5.06
CA VAL A 211 7.39 11.47 -4.51
C VAL A 211 7.75 12.94 -4.49
N ALA A 212 6.86 13.77 -5.05
CA ALA A 212 6.89 15.21 -4.90
C ALA A 212 5.64 15.68 -4.17
N ILE A 213 5.82 16.46 -3.11
CA ILE A 213 4.70 17.01 -2.32
C ILE A 213 4.34 18.38 -2.90
N GLY A 214 3.26 18.43 -3.68
CA GLY A 214 2.80 19.66 -4.31
C GLY A 214 2.03 20.60 -3.36
N ALA A 215 1.36 20.05 -2.35
CA ALA A 215 0.65 20.81 -1.33
C ALA A 215 0.45 19.98 -0.05
N LEU A 216 0.61 20.62 1.10
CA LEU A 216 0.19 20.10 2.40
C LEU A 216 -0.70 21.16 3.08
N PRO A 217 -1.73 20.75 3.84
CA PRO A 217 -2.49 21.70 4.62
C PRO A 217 -1.58 22.41 5.64
N GLU A 218 -1.80 23.71 5.81
CA GLU A 218 -0.99 24.64 6.62
C GLU A 218 -0.86 24.21 8.10
N VAL A 219 -1.75 23.34 8.57
CA VAL A 219 -1.79 22.80 9.93
C VAL A 219 -0.91 21.54 10.12
N ALA A 220 -0.26 21.05 9.06
CA ALA A 220 0.73 19.98 9.17
C ALA A 220 1.99 20.53 9.84
N THR A 221 2.14 20.32 11.15
CA THR A 221 3.41 20.57 11.84
C THR A 221 4.44 19.56 11.33
N VAL A 222 5.19 19.94 10.29
CA VAL A 222 6.34 19.18 9.82
C VAL A 222 7.54 19.52 10.71
N ASN A 223 7.66 18.83 11.84
CA ASN A 223 8.90 18.80 12.61
C ASN A 223 9.71 17.60 12.13
N GLY A 224 10.67 17.83 11.24
CA GLY A 224 11.53 16.79 10.70
C GLY A 224 12.96 17.26 10.55
N THR A 225 13.90 16.36 10.79
CA THR A 225 15.28 16.53 10.33
C THR A 225 15.29 16.13 8.84
N VAL A 226 15.47 17.10 7.94
CA VAL A 226 15.62 16.80 6.52
C VAL A 226 17.04 16.29 6.30
N ALA A 227 17.18 15.05 5.84
CA ALA A 227 18.44 14.49 5.37
C ALA A 227 18.22 13.99 3.95
N LEU A 228 18.97 14.52 2.99
CA LEU A 228 19.00 13.97 1.64
C LEU A 228 19.93 12.74 1.68
N MET A 229 19.55 11.62 1.07
CA MET A 229 20.36 10.39 1.11
C MET A 229 20.60 9.78 -0.27
N ARG A 230 21.79 9.19 -0.47
CA ARG A 230 22.14 8.34 -1.61
C ARG A 230 22.52 6.96 -1.07
N GLY A 231 21.60 6.01 -1.18
CA GLY A 231 21.73 4.74 -0.46
C GLY A 231 21.70 4.97 1.05
N ALA A 232 22.74 4.52 1.75
CA ALA A 232 22.90 4.72 3.20
C ALA A 232 23.67 6.00 3.58
N GLU A 233 24.13 6.79 2.60
CA GLU A 233 24.90 8.02 2.86
C GLU A 233 23.99 9.25 2.90
N THR A 234 24.15 10.11 3.90
CA THR A 234 23.58 11.47 3.86
C THR A 234 24.39 12.33 2.88
N VAL A 235 23.70 13.06 2.02
CA VAL A 235 24.25 13.91 0.97
C VAL A 235 23.63 15.30 1.04
N GLU A 236 24.24 16.27 0.34
CA GLU A 236 23.73 17.65 0.23
C GLU A 236 23.02 17.87 -1.11
N ALA A 237 22.18 18.90 -1.20
CA ALA A 237 21.39 19.21 -2.41
C ALA A 237 22.23 19.43 -3.68
N THR A 238 23.51 19.77 -3.54
CA THR A 238 24.46 19.96 -4.64
C THR A 238 25.19 18.68 -5.06
N THR A 239 24.88 17.54 -4.43
CA THR A 239 25.53 16.27 -4.75
C THR A 239 25.05 15.81 -6.13
N HIS A 240 25.96 15.83 -7.10
CA HIS A 240 25.67 15.35 -8.45
C HIS A 240 25.22 13.88 -8.41
N LEU A 241 24.07 13.60 -9.03
CA LEU A 241 23.66 12.24 -9.35
C LEU A 241 24.77 11.64 -10.23
N LYS A 242 25.43 10.58 -9.76
CA LYS A 242 26.27 9.78 -10.64
C LYS A 242 25.33 9.09 -11.61
N VAL A 243 25.31 9.60 -12.83
CA VAL A 243 24.78 8.86 -13.98
C VAL A 243 25.99 8.06 -14.47
N ASP A 244 25.99 6.77 -14.15
CA ASP A 244 26.88 5.84 -14.84
C ASP A 244 26.35 5.58 -16.27
#